data_AF-A0A7K4FPJ2-F1
#
_entry.id   AF-A0A7K4FPJ2-F1
#
_cell.length_a   1.000
_cell.length_b   1.000
_cell.length_c   1.000
_cell.angle_alpha   90.00
_cell.angle_beta   90.00
_cell.angle_gamma   90.00
#
_symmetry.space_group_name_H-M   'P 1'
#
loop_
_entity.id
_entity.type
_entity.pdbx_description
1 polymer ?
#
loop_
_entity_poly.entity_id
_entity_poly.type
_entity_poly.pdbx_seq_one_letter_code
_entity_poly.pdbx_strand_id
1 'polypeptide(L)'
;ISKDIETIIHKREIDEIDINDDSCNYSYAGGFYLMAKKSGSKPSLMFEDTFNPNKPQVRTMKEEIERTAIGKLLNEKWIEAQKNFGYRGATEMLKKIEHLYGWGATTGMVNDNIFNNIADKFVLDREMKEWFKKENPWALSEITSRMIEAYKRDIWHASDSMKEQLEEEYMEIEGENE
;
A
#
# COMPACT_ATOMS: atom_id res chain seq x y z
N ILE A 1 11.31 -12.73 21.78
CA ILE A 1 10.47 -13.48 20.82
C ILE A 1 11.14 -14.84 20.60
N SER A 2 10.33 -15.91 20.57
CA SER A 2 10.84 -17.28 20.43
C SER A 2 11.58 -17.45 19.09
N LYS A 3 12.63 -18.28 19.06
CA LYS A 3 13.30 -18.67 17.80
C LYS A 3 12.49 -19.70 17.02
N ASP A 4 11.44 -20.26 17.62
CA ASP A 4 10.65 -21.38 17.10
C ASP A 4 9.33 -20.92 16.48
N ILE A 5 9.22 -19.66 16.03
CA ILE A 5 8.02 -19.20 15.33
C ILE A 5 8.06 -19.69 13.88
N GLU A 6 7.18 -20.65 13.58
CA GLU A 6 7.03 -21.23 12.24
C GLU A 6 5.99 -20.50 11.39
N THR A 7 4.92 -20.00 12.02
CA THR A 7 3.81 -19.35 11.32
C THR A 7 3.24 -18.21 12.14
N ILE A 8 2.92 -17.11 11.47
CA ILE A 8 2.16 -15.98 11.99
C ILE A 8 0.87 -15.91 11.17
N ILE A 9 -0.26 -15.83 11.86
CA ILE A 9 -1.58 -15.76 11.23
C ILE A 9 -2.20 -14.41 11.58
N HIS A 10 -2.61 -13.67 10.55
CA HIS A 10 -3.44 -12.48 10.68
C HIS A 10 -4.85 -12.80 10.18
N LYS A 11 -5.87 -12.47 10.98
CA LYS A 11 -7.25 -12.86 10.71
C LYS A 11 -8.12 -11.66 10.37
N ARG A 12 -9.08 -11.86 9.47
CA ARG A 12 -10.19 -10.94 9.22
C ARG A 12 -11.54 -11.63 9.40
N GLU A 13 -12.50 -10.89 9.97
CA GLU A 13 -13.86 -11.37 10.25
C GLU A 13 -14.96 -10.60 9.50
N ILE A 14 -14.64 -9.44 8.92
CA ILE A 14 -15.58 -8.53 8.23
C ILE A 14 -15.09 -8.19 6.83
N ASP A 15 -15.96 -7.96 5.85
CA ASP A 15 -15.54 -7.73 4.46
C ASP A 15 -15.29 -6.25 4.12
N GLU A 16 -15.91 -5.36 4.89
CA GLU A 16 -15.89 -3.92 4.70
C GLU A 16 -14.47 -3.34 4.81
N ILE A 17 -13.68 -3.91 5.73
CA ILE A 17 -12.31 -3.49 6.03
C ILE A 17 -11.34 -4.51 5.40
N ASP A 18 -10.31 -4.03 4.74
CA ASP A 18 -9.18 -4.82 4.25
C ASP A 18 -7.88 -4.48 4.99
N ILE A 19 -6.81 -5.23 4.69
CA ILE A 19 -5.52 -5.10 5.36
C ILE A 19 -4.81 -3.75 5.11
N ASN A 20 -5.31 -2.92 4.19
CA ASN A 20 -4.81 -1.59 3.89
C ASN A 20 -5.74 -0.47 4.38
N ASP A 21 -6.83 -0.78 5.09
CA ASP A 21 -7.71 0.25 5.68
C ASP A 21 -7.18 0.79 7.03
N ASP A 22 -6.35 0.03 7.73
CA ASP A 22 -5.76 0.44 9.02
C ASP A 22 -4.28 0.02 9.12
N SER A 23 -3.44 0.99 9.49
CA SER A 23 -2.03 0.83 9.80
C SER A 23 -1.71 -0.26 10.84
N CYS A 24 -2.66 -0.57 11.74
CA CYS A 24 -2.51 -1.61 12.73
C CYS A 24 -2.17 -2.96 12.06
N ASN A 25 -2.75 -3.26 10.89
CA ASN A 25 -2.55 -4.54 10.22
C ASN A 25 -1.06 -4.80 9.91
N TYR A 26 -0.40 -3.87 9.21
CA TYR A 26 1.03 -4.03 8.91
C TYR A 26 1.90 -3.83 10.16
N SER A 27 1.51 -2.94 11.08
CA SER A 27 2.28 -2.64 12.27
C SER A 27 2.38 -3.84 13.20
N TYR A 28 1.29 -4.57 13.40
CA TYR A 28 1.28 -5.80 14.19
C TYR A 28 1.82 -6.98 13.38
N ALA A 29 1.12 -7.43 12.33
CA ALA A 29 1.49 -8.66 11.65
C ALA A 29 2.83 -8.55 10.93
N GLY A 30 3.05 -7.44 10.21
CA GLY A 30 4.33 -7.15 9.57
C GLY A 30 5.46 -6.88 10.57
N GLY A 31 5.18 -6.12 11.64
CA GLY A 31 6.16 -5.88 12.71
C GLY A 31 6.62 -7.17 13.40
N PHE A 32 5.69 -8.06 13.75
CA PHE A 32 6.02 -9.37 14.31
C PHE A 32 6.80 -10.24 13.34
N TYR A 33 6.42 -10.25 12.06
CA TYR A 33 7.15 -10.97 11.01
C TYR A 33 8.60 -10.47 10.86
N LEU A 34 8.80 -9.15 10.82
CA LEU A 34 10.13 -8.53 10.75
C LEU A 34 10.98 -8.91 11.97
N MET A 35 10.39 -8.85 13.16
CA MET A 35 11.07 -9.17 14.42
C MET A 35 11.46 -10.64 14.50
N ALA A 36 10.57 -11.56 14.11
CA ALA A 36 10.86 -12.98 14.03
C ALA A 36 12.02 -13.27 13.06
N LYS A 37 12.03 -12.63 11.88
CA LYS A 37 13.15 -12.70 10.93
C LYS A 37 14.46 -12.20 11.52
N LYS A 38 14.45 -11.06 12.21
CA LYS A 38 15.65 -10.53 12.91
C LYS A 38 16.13 -11.44 14.04
N SER A 39 15.24 -12.23 14.64
CA SER A 39 15.58 -13.21 15.68
C SER A 39 16.15 -14.52 15.13
N GLY A 40 16.19 -14.69 13.80
CA GLY A 40 16.70 -15.87 13.11
C GLY A 40 15.64 -16.87 12.64
N SER A 41 14.36 -16.64 12.98
CA SER A 41 13.24 -17.46 12.49
C SER A 41 12.89 -17.10 11.04
N LYS A 42 12.22 -18.00 10.32
CA LYS A 42 11.70 -17.76 8.97
C LYS A 42 10.21 -18.14 8.91
N PRO A 43 9.34 -17.41 9.62
CA PRO A 43 7.94 -17.80 9.70
C PRO A 43 7.24 -17.59 8.36
N SER A 44 6.25 -18.43 8.08
CA SER A 44 5.21 -18.12 7.09
C SER A 44 4.29 -17.04 7.64
N LEU A 45 3.93 -16.05 6.83
CA LEU A 45 2.92 -15.06 7.18
C LEU A 45 1.65 -15.37 6.39
N MET A 46 0.62 -15.79 7.11
CA MET A 46 -0.65 -16.26 6.56
C MET A 46 -1.76 -15.27 6.89
N PHE A 47 -2.74 -15.20 6.00
CA PHE A 47 -3.98 -14.46 6.17
C PHE A 47 -5.16 -15.43 6.21
N GLU A 48 -5.96 -15.34 7.27
CA GLU A 48 -7.18 -16.12 7.45
C GLU A 48 -8.40 -15.21 7.26
N ASP A 49 -9.23 -15.52 6.26
CA ASP A 49 -10.47 -14.83 5.97
C ASP A 49 -11.65 -15.70 6.40
N THR A 50 -12.32 -15.29 7.48
CA THR A 50 -13.50 -15.98 8.02
C THR A 50 -14.76 -15.15 7.88
N PHE A 51 -14.78 -14.12 7.02
CA PHE A 51 -15.98 -13.30 6.80
C PHE A 51 -17.19 -14.16 6.41
N ASN A 52 -16.99 -15.16 5.56
CA ASN A 52 -18.00 -16.18 5.28
C ASN A 52 -17.75 -17.41 6.17
N PRO A 53 -18.52 -17.62 7.26
CA PRO A 53 -18.29 -18.74 8.18
C PRO A 53 -18.51 -20.11 7.53
N ASN A 54 -19.28 -20.18 6.43
CA ASN A 54 -19.49 -21.42 5.68
C ASN A 54 -18.36 -21.74 4.71
N LYS A 55 -17.44 -20.79 4.46
CA LYS A 55 -16.35 -20.94 3.52
C LYS A 55 -15.11 -20.16 4.00
N PRO A 56 -14.48 -20.56 5.12
CA PRO A 56 -13.23 -19.95 5.56
C PRO A 56 -12.15 -20.16 4.49
N GLN A 57 -11.31 -19.15 4.30
CA GLN A 57 -10.22 -19.17 3.32
C GLN A 57 -8.91 -18.83 4.01
N VAL A 58 -7.83 -19.52 3.65
CA VAL A 58 -6.49 -19.24 4.15
C VAL A 58 -5.58 -18.97 2.95
N ARG A 59 -4.80 -17.90 3.03
CA ARG A 59 -3.89 -17.41 1.98
C ARG A 59 -2.56 -17.04 2.58
N THR A 60 -1.53 -16.93 1.77
CA THR A 60 -0.33 -16.20 2.18
C THR A 60 -0.66 -14.70 2.28
N MET A 61 0.05 -13.99 3.15
CA MET A 61 -0.12 -12.53 3.25
C MET A 61 0.25 -11.83 1.94
N LYS A 62 1.21 -12.37 1.18
CA LYS A 62 1.55 -11.88 -0.15
C LYS A 62 0.34 -11.91 -1.10
N GLU A 63 -0.37 -13.04 -1.18
CA GLU A 63 -1.58 -13.16 -2.01
C GLU A 63 -2.67 -12.18 -1.57
N GLU A 64 -2.82 -11.93 -0.25
CA GLU A 64 -3.82 -10.99 0.24
C GLU A 64 -3.46 -9.51 -0.06
N ILE A 65 -2.18 -9.15 0.05
CA ILE A 65 -1.66 -7.84 -0.37
C ILE A 65 -1.95 -7.63 -1.85
N GLU A 66 -1.61 -8.60 -2.71
CA GLU A 66 -1.88 -8.52 -4.15
C GLU A 66 -3.39 -8.42 -4.44
N ARG A 67 -4.20 -9.25 -3.78
CA ARG A 67 -5.66 -9.25 -3.96
C ARG A 67 -6.29 -7.91 -3.59
N THR A 68 -5.88 -7.30 -2.49
CA THR A 68 -6.47 -6.05 -1.99
C THR A 68 -5.94 -4.84 -2.76
N ALA A 69 -4.65 -4.84 -3.14
CA ALA A 69 -4.09 -3.80 -4.01
C ALA A 69 -4.78 -3.77 -5.37
N ILE A 70 -4.90 -4.92 -6.06
CA ILE A 70 -5.51 -5.01 -7.40
C ILE A 70 -7.03 -4.91 -7.32
N GLY A 71 -7.66 -5.60 -6.37
CA GLY A 71 -9.11 -5.70 -6.28
C GLY A 71 -9.80 -4.44 -5.75
N LYS A 72 -9.08 -3.58 -5.01
CA LYS A 72 -9.62 -2.32 -4.47
C LYS A 72 -8.78 -1.11 -4.87
N LEU A 73 -7.56 -0.94 -4.36
CA LEU A 73 -6.80 0.31 -4.56
C LEU A 73 -6.63 0.68 -6.04
N LEU A 74 -6.22 -0.28 -6.86
CA LEU A 74 -5.99 -0.11 -8.31
C LEU A 74 -7.24 -0.43 -9.15
N ASN A 75 -8.39 -0.66 -8.53
CA ASN A 75 -9.63 -0.93 -9.22
C ASN A 75 -10.30 0.38 -9.63
N GLU A 76 -10.48 0.59 -10.94
CA GLU A 76 -11.11 1.79 -11.50
C GLU A 76 -12.46 2.13 -10.86
N LYS A 77 -13.30 1.11 -10.56
CA LYS A 77 -14.61 1.35 -9.94
C LYS A 77 -14.48 1.91 -8.53
N TRP A 78 -13.48 1.45 -7.78
CA TRP A 78 -13.22 1.96 -6.43
C TRP A 78 -12.63 3.36 -6.49
N ILE A 79 -11.67 3.59 -7.41
CA ILE A 79 -11.08 4.91 -7.64
C ILE A 79 -12.16 5.93 -8.01
N GLU A 80 -13.02 5.64 -8.98
CA GLU A 80 -14.11 6.55 -9.37
C GLU A 80 -15.13 6.74 -8.24
N ALA A 81 -15.41 5.70 -7.44
CA ALA A 81 -16.25 5.84 -6.26
C ALA A 81 -15.64 6.83 -5.24
N GLN A 82 -14.33 6.74 -4.97
CA GLN A 82 -13.63 7.67 -4.08
C GLN A 82 -13.61 9.09 -4.64
N LYS A 83 -13.47 9.26 -5.97
CA LYS A 83 -13.46 10.59 -6.60
C LYS A 83 -14.74 11.39 -6.32
N ASN A 84 -15.88 10.73 -6.11
CA ASN A 84 -17.14 11.38 -5.73
C ASN A 84 -17.12 12.04 -4.32
N PHE A 85 -16.12 11.72 -3.50
CA PHE A 85 -15.96 12.28 -2.15
C PHE A 85 -14.86 13.36 -2.06
N GLY A 86 -14.31 13.80 -3.19
CA GLY A 86 -13.33 14.90 -3.27
C GLY A 86 -12.16 14.71 -2.31
N TYR A 87 -11.92 15.72 -1.46
CA TYR A 87 -10.84 15.72 -0.45
C TYR A 87 -10.79 14.43 0.40
N ARG A 88 -11.95 13.93 0.84
CA ARG A 88 -12.00 12.73 1.69
C ARG A 88 -11.61 11.49 0.89
N GLY A 89 -12.06 11.38 -0.35
CA GLY A 89 -11.67 10.29 -1.23
C GLY A 89 -10.18 10.25 -1.52
N ALA A 90 -9.58 11.43 -1.79
CA ALA A 90 -8.14 11.56 -1.98
C ALA A 90 -7.35 11.14 -0.73
N THR A 91 -7.84 11.50 0.45
CA THR A 91 -7.24 11.09 1.74
C THR A 91 -7.27 9.57 1.93
N GLU A 92 -8.38 8.91 1.55
CA GLU A 92 -8.48 7.44 1.66
C GLU A 92 -7.57 6.71 0.64
N MET A 93 -7.36 7.28 -0.55
CA MET A 93 -6.35 6.79 -1.49
C MET A 93 -4.93 6.88 -0.92
N LEU A 94 -4.55 8.05 -0.39
CA LEU A 94 -3.26 8.26 0.27
C LEU A 94 -3.03 7.21 1.37
N LYS A 95 -3.98 7.07 2.31
CA LYS A 95 -3.84 6.12 3.43
C LYS A 95 -3.58 4.69 2.97
N LYS A 96 -4.33 4.21 1.97
CA LYS A 96 -4.13 2.85 1.44
C LYS A 96 -2.74 2.68 0.82
N ILE A 97 -2.23 3.70 0.13
CA ILE A 97 -0.87 3.70 -0.44
C ILE A 97 0.18 3.68 0.70
N GLU A 98 0.01 4.50 1.73
CA GLU A 98 0.91 4.50 2.89
C GLU A 98 0.90 3.18 3.66
N HIS A 99 -0.27 2.54 3.78
CA HIS A 99 -0.37 1.24 4.42
C HIS A 99 0.29 0.13 3.59
N LEU A 100 0.17 0.17 2.26
CA LEU A 100 0.92 -0.72 1.37
C LEU A 100 2.43 -0.49 1.50
N TYR A 101 2.88 0.76 1.58
CA TYR A 101 4.28 1.06 1.90
C TYR A 101 4.70 0.42 3.24
N GLY A 102 3.86 0.52 4.28
CA GLY A 102 4.10 -0.13 5.58
C GLY A 102 4.25 -1.65 5.47
N TRP A 103 3.42 -2.30 4.66
CA TRP A 103 3.57 -3.73 4.33
C TRP A 103 4.88 -4.02 3.63
N GLY A 104 5.29 -3.20 2.66
CA GLY A 104 6.57 -3.30 1.97
C GLY A 104 7.75 -3.18 2.95
N ALA A 105 7.74 -2.16 3.79
CA ALA A 105 8.80 -1.88 4.78
C ALA A 105 8.95 -2.97 5.85
N THR A 106 7.84 -3.62 6.24
CA THR A 106 7.84 -4.62 7.31
C THR A 106 8.04 -6.04 6.80
N THR A 107 7.49 -6.38 5.64
CA THR A 107 7.46 -7.77 5.14
C THR A 107 8.29 -8.00 3.88
N GLY A 108 8.49 -6.98 3.05
CA GLY A 108 9.03 -7.12 1.70
C GLY A 108 8.15 -7.95 0.76
N MET A 109 6.85 -8.07 1.06
CA MET A 109 5.92 -8.90 0.26
C MET A 109 5.13 -8.12 -0.79
N VAL A 110 5.25 -6.79 -0.82
CA VAL A 110 4.61 -5.98 -1.86
C VAL A 110 5.40 -6.10 -3.16
N ASN A 111 4.73 -6.44 -4.24
CA ASN A 111 5.36 -6.60 -5.55
C ASN A 111 5.73 -5.24 -6.16
N ASP A 112 6.92 -5.12 -6.76
CA ASP A 112 7.35 -3.89 -7.45
C ASP A 112 6.34 -3.44 -8.52
N ASN A 113 5.64 -4.36 -9.18
CA ASN A 113 4.61 -4.02 -10.15
C ASN A 113 3.38 -3.32 -9.53
N ILE A 114 3.09 -3.56 -8.25
CA ILE A 114 2.04 -2.82 -7.53
C ILE A 114 2.48 -1.37 -7.34
N PHE A 115 3.73 -1.15 -6.94
CA PHE A 115 4.29 0.20 -6.81
C PHE A 115 4.36 0.91 -8.17
N ASN A 116 4.79 0.24 -9.23
CA ASN A 116 4.77 0.81 -10.59
C ASN A 116 3.35 1.27 -10.97
N ASN A 117 2.35 0.40 -10.79
CA ASN A 117 0.96 0.74 -11.08
C ASN A 117 0.44 1.91 -10.22
N ILE A 118 0.91 2.04 -8.97
CA ILE A 118 0.56 3.18 -8.11
C ILE A 118 1.20 4.47 -8.63
N ALA A 119 2.48 4.45 -8.98
CA ALA A 119 3.18 5.61 -9.55
C ALA A 119 2.48 6.05 -10.84
N ASP A 120 2.27 5.12 -11.77
CA ASP A 120 1.60 5.38 -13.05
C ASP A 120 0.21 5.97 -12.84
N LYS A 121 -0.61 5.38 -11.95
CA LYS A 121 -2.01 5.78 -11.81
C LYS A 121 -2.26 7.01 -10.95
N PHE A 122 -1.51 7.18 -9.86
CA PHE A 122 -1.81 8.22 -8.86
C PHE A 122 -0.92 9.46 -8.96
N VAL A 123 0.24 9.34 -9.61
CA VAL A 123 1.20 10.46 -9.74
C VAL A 123 1.36 10.87 -11.21
N LEU A 124 1.65 9.92 -12.10
CA LEU A 124 2.03 10.21 -13.48
C LEU A 124 0.82 10.38 -14.41
N ASP A 125 -0.33 9.77 -14.08
CA ASP A 125 -1.57 9.93 -14.84
C ASP A 125 -2.08 11.37 -14.76
N ARG A 126 -2.15 12.02 -15.92
CA ARG A 126 -2.51 13.44 -16.03
C ARG A 126 -3.89 13.73 -15.47
N GLU A 127 -4.90 12.91 -15.75
CA GLU A 127 -6.26 13.16 -15.27
C GLU A 127 -6.37 13.01 -13.76
N MET A 128 -5.71 11.98 -13.21
CA MET A 128 -5.64 11.77 -11.76
C MET A 128 -4.92 12.93 -11.06
N LYS A 129 -3.80 13.38 -11.63
CA LYS A 129 -3.03 14.49 -11.08
C LYS A 129 -3.84 15.77 -11.01
N GLU A 130 -4.50 16.16 -12.10
CA GLU A 130 -5.38 17.34 -12.12
C GLU A 130 -6.52 17.22 -11.10
N TRP A 131 -7.07 16.01 -10.95
CA TRP A 131 -8.09 15.75 -9.94
C TRP A 131 -7.56 15.93 -8.52
N PHE A 132 -6.39 15.38 -8.18
CA PHE A 132 -5.78 15.59 -6.87
C PHE A 132 -5.42 17.06 -6.63
N LYS A 133 -4.81 17.76 -7.60
CA LYS A 133 -4.47 19.19 -7.47
C LYS A 133 -5.70 20.03 -7.08
N LYS A 134 -6.85 19.70 -7.65
CA LYS A 134 -8.12 20.36 -7.34
C LYS A 134 -8.70 19.96 -5.98
N GLU A 135 -8.72 18.66 -5.66
CA GLU A 135 -9.49 18.15 -4.52
C GLU A 135 -8.66 18.02 -3.22
N ASN A 136 -7.39 17.64 -3.33
CA ASN A 136 -6.44 17.54 -2.22
C ASN A 136 -4.98 17.47 -2.72
N PRO A 137 -4.31 18.61 -2.96
CA PRO A 137 -2.93 18.64 -3.47
C PRO A 137 -1.91 18.07 -2.47
N TRP A 138 -2.20 18.15 -1.16
CA TRP A 138 -1.37 17.55 -0.12
C TRP A 138 -1.32 16.03 -0.23
N ALA A 139 -2.44 15.38 -0.57
CA ALA A 139 -2.45 13.94 -0.78
C ALA A 139 -1.56 13.53 -1.95
N LEU A 140 -1.52 14.31 -3.03
CA LEU A 140 -0.63 14.06 -4.17
C LEU A 140 0.85 14.25 -3.80
N SER A 141 1.19 15.31 -3.06
CA SER A 141 2.56 15.52 -2.56
C SER A 141 3.01 14.36 -1.67
N GLU A 142 2.18 13.95 -0.71
CA GLU A 142 2.50 12.85 0.22
C GLU A 142 2.61 11.49 -0.49
N ILE A 143 1.72 11.18 -1.45
CA ILE A 143 1.83 9.97 -2.27
C ILE A 143 3.17 9.99 -3.02
N THR A 144 3.49 11.09 -3.69
CA THR A 144 4.72 11.22 -4.49
C THR A 144 5.97 11.08 -3.62
N SER A 145 6.00 11.79 -2.49
CA SER A 145 7.07 11.69 -1.48
C SER A 145 7.24 10.26 -0.99
N ARG A 146 6.13 9.56 -0.70
CA ARG A 146 6.16 8.17 -0.25
C ARG A 146 6.72 7.21 -1.28
N MET A 147 6.39 7.40 -2.56
CA MET A 147 6.92 6.58 -3.66
C MET A 147 8.44 6.78 -3.82
N ILE A 148 8.91 8.03 -3.70
CA ILE A 148 10.35 8.35 -3.68
C ILE A 148 11.04 7.70 -2.46
N GLU A 149 10.41 7.75 -1.28
CA GLU A 149 10.92 7.10 -0.07
C GLU A 149 11.05 5.58 -0.24
N ALA A 150 10.04 4.95 -0.86
CA ALA A 150 10.03 3.51 -1.13
C ALA A 150 11.22 3.08 -1.99
N TYR A 151 11.52 3.85 -3.03
CA TYR A 151 12.71 3.64 -3.86
C TYR A 151 13.99 3.83 -3.04
N LYS A 152 14.14 4.95 -2.33
CA LYS A 152 15.36 5.28 -1.56
C LYS A 152 15.68 4.28 -0.45
N ARG A 153 14.69 3.50 0.01
CA ARG A 153 14.82 2.53 1.10
C ARG A 153 14.84 1.07 0.62
N ASP A 154 15.00 0.83 -0.68
CA ASP A 154 14.98 -0.51 -1.30
C ASP A 154 13.70 -1.30 -0.96
N ILE A 155 12.59 -0.59 -0.74
CA ILE A 155 11.25 -1.19 -0.56
C ILE A 155 10.62 -1.46 -1.93
N TRP A 156 10.94 -0.61 -2.90
CA TRP A 156 10.49 -0.69 -4.28
C TRP A 156 11.69 -0.54 -5.23
N HIS A 157 11.83 -1.46 -6.18
CA HIS A 157 12.87 -1.41 -7.22
C HIS A 157 12.31 -0.84 -8.53
N ALA A 158 12.23 0.49 -8.62
CA ALA A 158 11.80 1.21 -9.81
C ALA A 158 12.90 1.28 -10.88
N SER A 159 12.52 1.52 -12.14
CA SER A 159 13.48 1.94 -13.17
C SER A 159 14.00 3.35 -12.89
N ASP A 160 15.23 3.66 -13.33
CA ASP A 160 15.80 5.00 -13.17
C ASP A 160 14.93 6.09 -13.81
N SER A 161 14.36 5.80 -14.99
CA SER A 161 13.43 6.72 -15.67
C SER A 161 12.17 7.00 -14.84
N MET A 162 11.63 6.00 -14.14
CA MET A 162 10.44 6.20 -13.29
C MET A 162 10.79 7.02 -12.04
N LYS A 163 11.98 6.81 -11.50
CA LYS A 163 12.47 7.61 -10.37
C LYS A 163 12.66 9.08 -10.78
N GLU A 164 13.29 9.33 -11.92
CA GLU A 164 13.47 10.70 -12.45
C GLU A 164 12.14 11.40 -12.66
N GLN A 165 11.16 10.72 -13.28
CA GLN A 165 9.81 11.26 -13.45
C GLN A 165 9.17 11.61 -12.10
N LEU A 166 9.24 10.74 -11.10
CA LEU A 166 8.68 11.05 -9.77
C LEU A 166 9.37 12.23 -9.08
N GLU A 167 10.70 12.38 -9.23
CA GLU A 167 11.44 13.51 -8.66
C GLU A 167 11.09 14.83 -9.36
N GLU A 168 10.92 14.83 -10.69
CA GLU A 168 10.42 15.99 -11.45
C GLU A 168 9.01 16.39 -11.01
N GLU A 169 8.09 15.43 -10.93
CA GLU A 169 6.72 15.64 -10.48
C GLU A 169 6.65 16.20 -9.07
N TYR A 170 7.47 15.70 -8.16
CA TYR A 170 7.54 16.22 -6.79
C TYR A 170 7.94 17.69 -6.76
N MET A 171 8.92 18.10 -7.57
CA MET A 171 9.33 19.50 -7.65
C MET A 171 8.22 20.41 -8.21
N GLU A 172 7.48 19.94 -9.22
CA GLU A 172 6.32 20.67 -9.75
C GLU A 172 5.22 20.84 -8.70
N ILE A 173 4.89 19.78 -7.96
CA ILE A 173 3.85 19.79 -6.93
C ILE A 173 4.21 20.75 -5.80
N GLU A 174 5.44 20.71 -5.29
CA GLU A 174 5.88 21.61 -4.21
C GLU A 174 5.90 23.08 -4.67
N GLY A 175 6.32 23.35 -5.91
CA GLY A 175 6.32 24.70 -6.47
C GLY A 175 4.93 25.31 -6.67
N GLU A 176 3.88 24.49 -6.76
CA GLU A 176 2.48 24.94 -6.82
C GLU A 176 1.83 25.10 -5.44
N ASN A 177 2.37 24.47 -4.41
CA ASN A 177 1.85 24.50 -3.04
C ASN A 177 2.41 25.64 -2.17
N GLU A 178 3.50 26.30 -2.61
CA GLU A 178 4.08 27.52 -2.01
C GLU A 178 3.34 28.80 -2.43
#